data_AF-A0A2N2HAI3-F1
#
_entry.id   AF-A0A2N2HAI3-F1
#
_cell.length_a   1.000
_cell.length_b   1.000
_cell.length_c   1.000
_cell.angle_alpha   90.00
_cell.angle_beta   90.00
_cell.angle_gamma   90.00
#
_symmetry.space_group_name_H-M   'P 1'
#
loop_
_entity.id
_entity.type
_entity.pdbx_description
1 polymer ?
#
loop_
_entity_poly.entity_id
_entity_poly.type
_entity_poly.pdbx_seq_one_letter_code
_entity_poly.pdbx_strand_id
1 'polypeptide(L)'
;MGFCIFRRDEEMAGFLILDIGAGTMDVLYYDTGSGLHFKSVVRSPALTAVDKAASLPGDLLVVGIEMGGGSLAGILKQRAAEAKVVMSLSASATINHDPEKVRSLGIQIIDDLEAEDLRKKGRFSVL
;
A
#
# COMPACT_ATOMS: atom_id res chain seq x y z
N MET A 1 -8.54 -4.23 10.01
CA MET A 1 -7.93 -3.87 11.30
C MET A 1 -6.88 -4.90 11.61
N GLY A 2 -5.61 -4.52 11.51
CA GLY A 2 -4.48 -5.38 11.84
C GLY A 2 -3.53 -4.59 12.71
N PHE A 3 -3.19 -5.11 13.89
CA PHE A 3 -2.22 -4.49 14.79
C PHE A 3 -0.86 -5.14 14.55
N CYS A 4 0.18 -4.32 14.35
CA CYS A 4 1.56 -4.79 14.27
C CYS A 4 2.31 -4.32 15.52
N ILE A 5 2.95 -5.25 16.25
CA ILE A 5 3.70 -4.96 17.48
C ILE A 5 5.19 -5.18 17.20
N PHE A 6 6.00 -4.14 17.36
CA PHE A 6 7.46 -4.22 17.29
C PHE A 6 8.08 -4.16 18.69
N ARG A 7 9.05 -5.04 18.97
CA ARG A 7 9.84 -5.10 20.21
C ARG A 7 11.31 -4.86 19.89
N ARG A 8 12.00 -4.05 20.70
CA ARG A 8 13.46 -3.84 20.63
C ARG A 8 14.10 -4.48 21.87
N ASP A 9 15.22 -5.19 21.72
CA ASP A 9 15.91 -5.85 22.83
C ASP A 9 16.76 -4.90 23.70
N GLU A 10 16.70 -5.18 25.02
CA GLU A 10 17.52 -4.76 26.18
C GLU A 10 18.29 -3.42 26.04
N GLU A 11 17.80 -2.25 26.48
CA GLU A 11 17.79 -1.82 27.89
C GLU A 11 16.61 -0.89 28.25
N MET A 12 15.67 -0.66 27.34
CA MET A 12 14.40 0.01 27.62
C MET A 12 13.30 -0.58 26.74
N ALA A 13 12.54 -1.54 27.29
CA ALA A 13 11.48 -2.19 26.54
C ALA A 13 10.33 -1.21 26.31
N GLY A 14 9.98 -0.96 25.05
CA GLY A 14 8.81 -0.19 24.65
C GLY A 14 8.03 -0.93 23.58
N PHE A 15 6.72 -0.74 23.56
CA PHE A 15 5.85 -1.26 22.49
C PHE A 15 5.54 -0.13 21.51
N LEU A 16 5.75 -0.37 20.22
CA LEU A 16 5.20 0.45 19.16
C LEU A 16 4.03 -0.30 18.53
N ILE A 17 2.85 0.29 18.59
CA ILE A 17 1.59 -0.26 18.06
C ILE A 17 1.10 0.69 16.98
N LEU A 18 0.82 0.13 15.80
CA LEU A 18 0.32 0.85 14.65
C LEU A 18 -1.06 0.31 14.27
N ASP A 19 -2.04 1.20 14.12
CA ASP A 19 -3.31 0.90 13.43
C ASP A 19 -3.41 1.75 12.17
N ILE A 20 -3.28 1.10 11.01
CA ILE A 20 -3.28 1.75 9.70
C ILE A 20 -4.67 1.62 9.10
N GLY A 21 -5.42 2.73 9.13
CA GLY A 21 -6.67 2.86 8.42
C GLY A 21 -6.49 3.40 6.99
N ALA A 22 -7.59 3.48 6.24
CA ALA A 22 -7.58 4.03 4.88
C ALA A 22 -7.27 5.55 4.83
N GLY A 23 -7.49 6.27 5.93
CA GLY A 23 -7.28 7.73 6.02
C GLY A 23 -6.29 8.15 7.11
N THR A 24 -6.34 7.51 8.27
CA THR A 24 -5.50 7.83 9.42
C THR A 24 -4.62 6.65 9.81
N MET A 25 -3.50 6.94 10.45
CA MET A 25 -2.66 5.97 11.14
C MET A 25 -2.55 6.39 12.61
N ASP A 26 -2.99 5.53 13.51
CA ASP A 26 -2.78 5.70 14.93
C ASP A 26 -1.43 5.08 15.30
N VAL A 27 -0.53 5.90 15.85
CA VAL A 27 0.77 5.48 16.36
C VAL A 27 0.73 5.58 17.88
N LEU A 28 0.87 4.45 18.56
CA LEU A 28 0.95 4.38 20.01
C LEU A 28 2.32 3.83 20.40
N TYR A 29 3.09 4.64 21.12
CA TYR A 29 4.30 4.19 21.80
C TYR A 29 4.03 4.07 23.29
N TYR A 30 4.34 2.91 23.86
CA TYR A 30 4.25 2.64 25.30
C TYR A 30 5.65 2.32 25.83
N ASP A 31 6.14 3.11 26.77
CA ASP A 31 7.41 2.86 27.45
C ASP A 31 7.15 2.02 28.71
N THR A 32 7.67 0.79 28.75
CA THR A 32 7.45 -0.09 29.91
C THR A 32 8.29 0.29 31.13
N GLY A 33 9.36 1.07 30.96
CA GLY A 33 10.20 1.52 32.06
C GLY A 33 9.52 2.61 32.89
N SER A 34 8.92 3.61 32.23
CA SER A 34 8.22 4.71 32.88
C SER A 34 6.71 4.48 33.06
N GLY A 35 6.12 3.54 32.31
CA GLY A 35 4.66 3.35 32.21
C GLY A 35 3.94 4.46 31.43
N LEU A 36 4.69 5.43 30.87
CA LEU A 36 4.14 6.51 30.07
C LEU A 36 3.85 6.04 28.64
N HIS A 37 2.88 6.70 28.01
CA HIS A 37 2.54 6.46 26.63
C HIS A 37 2.37 7.75 25.85
N PHE A 38 2.64 7.67 24.56
CA PHE A 38 2.40 8.73 23.60
C PHE A 38 1.53 8.19 22.47
N LYS A 39 0.43 8.89 22.15
CA LYS A 39 -0.41 8.60 21.00
C LYS A 39 -0.39 9.77 20.03
N SER A 40 -0.16 9.49 18.76
CA SER A 40 -0.39 10.43 17.66
C SER A 40 -1.31 9.83 16.62
N VAL A 41 -2.22 10.64 16.09
CA VAL A 41 -3.03 10.32 14.91
C VAL A 41 -2.44 11.09 13.75
N VAL A 42 -1.96 10.38 12.73
CA VAL A 42 -1.30 10.99 11.56
C VAL A 42 -1.98 10.54 10.26
N ARG A 43 -1.62 11.19 9.14
CA ARG A 43 -2.10 10.79 7.81
C ARG A 43 -1.65 9.36 7.49
N SER A 44 -2.56 8.52 7.00
CA SER A 44 -2.23 7.16 6.61
C SER A 44 -1.28 7.13 5.40
N PRO A 45 -0.28 6.22 5.38
CA PRO A 45 0.55 6.00 4.20
C PRO A 45 -0.26 5.52 2.98
N ALA A 46 -1.45 4.92 3.18
CA ALA A 46 -2.34 4.55 2.08
C ALA A 46 -2.78 5.78 1.27
N LEU A 47 -3.00 6.93 1.91
CA LEU A 47 -3.32 8.18 1.20
C LEU A 47 -2.15 8.70 0.39
N THR A 48 -0.90 8.50 0.82
CA THR A 48 0.27 8.84 0.01
C THR A 48 0.32 8.01 -1.28
N ALA A 49 -0.06 6.73 -1.23
CA ALA A 49 -0.18 5.90 -2.43
C ALA A 49 -1.31 6.40 -3.35
N VAL A 50 -2.45 6.84 -2.79
CA VAL A 50 -3.54 7.46 -3.56
C VAL A 50 -3.07 8.73 -4.27
N ASP A 51 -2.40 9.63 -3.55
CA ASP A 51 -1.91 10.89 -4.13
C ASP A 51 -0.91 10.64 -5.27
N LYS A 52 -0.03 9.64 -5.12
CA LYS A 52 0.90 9.20 -6.17
C LYS A 52 0.15 8.60 -7.37
N ALA A 53 -0.78 7.69 -7.12
CA ALA A 53 -1.60 7.07 -8.16
C ALA A 53 -2.48 8.09 -8.91
N ALA A 54 -2.83 9.22 -8.31
CA ALA A 54 -3.55 10.29 -9.00
C ALA A 54 -2.63 11.21 -9.82
N SER A 55 -1.38 11.42 -9.37
CA SER A 55 -0.46 12.41 -9.96
C SER A 55 0.50 11.84 -11.01
N LEU A 56 0.79 10.53 -10.97
CA LEU A 56 1.72 9.91 -11.91
C LEU A 56 1.17 9.96 -13.35
N PRO A 57 1.89 10.49 -14.34
CA PRO A 57 1.39 10.54 -15.72
C PRO A 57 1.52 9.18 -16.43
N GLY A 58 0.77 9.01 -17.52
CA GLY A 58 0.94 7.91 -18.48
C GLY A 58 0.59 6.53 -17.93
N ASP A 59 1.21 5.51 -18.53
CA ASP A 59 1.01 4.11 -18.18
C ASP A 59 1.60 3.80 -16.80
N LEU A 60 0.86 3.02 -16.01
CA LEU A 60 1.17 2.73 -14.61
C LEU A 60 1.56 1.26 -14.43
N LEU A 61 2.64 1.03 -13.69
CA LEU A 61 3.03 -0.28 -13.17
C LEU A 61 2.90 -0.24 -11.65
N VAL A 62 2.06 -1.11 -11.08
CA VAL A 62 1.86 -1.24 -9.62
C VAL A 62 2.52 -2.51 -9.10
N VAL A 63 3.49 -2.34 -8.21
CA VAL A 63 4.27 -3.44 -7.62
C VAL A 63 4.14 -3.46 -6.10
N GLY A 64 4.61 -4.53 -5.48
CA GLY A 64 4.54 -4.74 -4.04
C GLY A 64 3.39 -5.66 -3.63
N ILE A 65 2.85 -5.44 -2.44
CA ILE A 65 1.83 -6.28 -1.83
C ILE A 65 0.52 -5.52 -1.62
N GLU A 66 -0.50 -6.21 -1.11
CA GLU A 66 -1.77 -5.62 -0.77
C GLU A 66 -1.62 -4.43 0.21
N MET A 67 -2.17 -3.28 -0.18
CA MET A 67 -2.18 -2.04 0.63
C MET A 67 -3.56 -1.70 1.21
N GLY A 68 -4.60 -2.47 0.85
CA GLY A 68 -6.00 -2.27 1.26
C GLY A 68 -6.86 -1.58 0.19
N GLY A 69 -8.02 -2.15 -0.11
CA GLY A 69 -8.83 -1.81 -1.28
C GLY A 69 -9.78 -0.61 -1.19
N GLY A 70 -9.47 0.38 -0.34
CA GLY A 70 -10.27 1.60 -0.22
C GLY A 70 -10.07 2.58 -1.39
N SER A 71 -9.77 3.83 -1.07
CA SER A 71 -9.56 4.90 -2.06
C SER A 71 -8.51 4.56 -3.13
N LEU A 72 -7.50 3.75 -2.78
CA LEU A 72 -6.48 3.29 -3.71
C LEU A 72 -7.06 2.41 -4.83
N ALA A 73 -8.00 1.51 -4.51
CA ALA A 73 -8.64 0.71 -5.55
C ALA A 73 -9.54 1.56 -6.45
N GLY A 74 -10.19 2.58 -5.90
CA GLY A 74 -10.98 3.54 -6.68
C GLY A 74 -10.13 4.29 -7.72
N ILE A 75 -9.01 4.87 -7.30
CA ILE A 75 -8.14 5.62 -8.20
C ILE A 75 -7.49 4.71 -9.26
N LEU A 76 -7.09 3.49 -8.90
CA LEU A 76 -6.51 2.54 -9.86
C LEU A 76 -7.52 2.09 -10.92
N LYS A 77 -8.80 1.93 -10.56
CA LYS A 77 -9.89 1.68 -11.52
C LYS A 77 -10.10 2.85 -12.47
N GLN A 78 -10.12 4.08 -11.95
CA GLN A 78 -10.23 5.27 -12.79
C GLN A 78 -9.03 5.36 -13.76
N ARG A 79 -7.82 5.14 -13.25
CA ARG A 79 -6.60 5.14 -14.06
C ARG A 79 -6.64 4.10 -15.18
N ALA A 80 -7.16 2.91 -14.92
CA ALA A 80 -7.30 1.85 -15.92
C ALA A 80 -8.30 2.20 -17.04
N ALA A 81 -9.22 3.15 -16.80
CA ALA A 81 -10.12 3.66 -17.83
C ALA A 81 -9.44 4.69 -18.76
N GLU A 82 -8.35 5.32 -18.32
CA GLU A 82 -7.68 6.42 -19.04
C GLU A 82 -6.32 6.03 -19.62
N ALA A 83 -5.60 5.09 -19.00
CA ALA A 83 -4.25 4.67 -19.37
C ALA A 83 -4.02 3.19 -19.08
N LYS A 84 -2.91 2.63 -19.60
CA LYS A 84 -2.57 1.23 -19.33
C LYS A 84 -2.15 1.09 -17.87
N VAL A 85 -2.80 0.19 -17.14
CA VAL A 85 -2.41 -0.20 -15.78
C VAL A 85 -1.99 -1.66 -15.78
N VAL A 86 -0.75 -1.90 -15.36
CA VAL A 86 -0.18 -3.23 -15.14
C VAL A 86 0.04 -3.42 -13.65
N MET A 87 -0.38 -4.55 -13.09
CA MET A 87 -0.18 -4.89 -11.69
C MET A 87 0.56 -6.22 -11.57
N SER A 88 1.47 -6.30 -10.61
CA SER A 88 1.97 -7.58 -10.09
C SER A 88 0.82 -8.38 -9.45
N LEU A 89 0.93 -9.70 -9.42
CA LEU A 89 -0.10 -10.58 -8.85
C LEU A 89 -0.32 -10.24 -7.37
N SER A 90 0.76 -10.05 -6.60
CA SER A 90 0.68 -9.71 -5.18
C SER A 90 0.03 -8.34 -4.93
N ALA A 91 0.31 -7.33 -5.76
CA ALA A 91 -0.31 -6.01 -5.61
C ALA A 91 -1.80 -6.01 -6.02
N SER A 92 -2.21 -6.90 -6.94
CA SER A 92 -3.57 -6.95 -7.47
C SER A 92 -4.64 -7.22 -6.41
N ALA A 93 -4.26 -7.90 -5.32
CA ALA A 93 -5.12 -8.14 -4.15
C ALA A 93 -5.65 -6.83 -3.52
N THR A 94 -4.94 -5.72 -3.71
CA THR A 94 -5.42 -4.37 -3.33
C THR A 94 -6.76 -4.04 -3.98
N ILE A 95 -7.03 -4.50 -5.20
CA ILE A 95 -8.31 -4.26 -5.90
C ILE A 95 -9.32 -5.34 -5.55
N ASN A 96 -8.90 -6.60 -5.68
CA ASN A 96 -9.71 -7.78 -5.38
C ASN A 96 -8.79 -8.99 -5.22
N HIS A 97 -9.13 -9.89 -4.31
CA HIS A 97 -8.41 -11.15 -4.12
C HIS A 97 -8.62 -12.14 -5.28
N ASP A 98 -9.65 -11.93 -6.11
CA ASP A 98 -9.87 -12.66 -7.34
C ASP A 98 -9.24 -11.92 -8.53
N PRO A 99 -8.14 -12.45 -9.11
CA PRO A 99 -7.43 -11.80 -10.22
C PRO A 99 -8.31 -11.57 -11.45
N GLU A 100 -9.29 -12.44 -11.71
CA GLU A 100 -10.14 -12.32 -12.90
C GLU A 100 -11.09 -11.12 -12.79
N LYS A 101 -11.57 -10.81 -11.58
CA LYS A 101 -12.31 -9.57 -11.34
C LYS A 101 -11.44 -8.35 -11.59
N VAL A 102 -10.16 -8.40 -11.26
CA VAL A 102 -9.23 -7.30 -11.54
C VAL A 102 -8.99 -7.16 -13.05
N ARG A 103 -8.77 -8.28 -13.77
CA ARG A 103 -8.63 -8.28 -15.24
C ARG A 103 -9.84 -7.71 -15.95
N SER A 104 -11.06 -8.00 -15.47
CA SER A 104 -12.30 -7.45 -16.05
C SER A 104 -12.42 -5.93 -15.97
N LEU A 105 -11.60 -5.28 -15.12
CA LEU A 105 -11.54 -3.82 -14.98
C LEU A 105 -10.54 -3.18 -15.97
N GLY A 106 -9.99 -3.94 -16.91
CA GLY A 106 -9.01 -3.45 -17.88
C GLY A 106 -7.57 -3.41 -17.34
N ILE A 107 -7.34 -4.01 -16.15
CA ILE A 107 -6.02 -4.06 -15.50
C ILE A 107 -5.28 -5.32 -15.94
N GLN A 108 -4.08 -5.16 -16.48
CA GLN A 108 -3.22 -6.29 -16.83
C GLN A 108 -2.53 -6.83 -15.57
N ILE A 109 -2.75 -8.10 -15.22
CA ILE A 109 -1.98 -8.77 -14.16
C ILE A 109 -0.88 -9.64 -14.75
N ILE A 110 0.33 -9.47 -14.22
CA ILE A 110 1.54 -10.25 -14.52
C ILE A 110 2.12 -10.86 -13.25
N ASP A 111 3.09 -11.76 -13.40
CA ASP A 111 3.84 -12.29 -12.25
C ASP A 111 4.72 -11.20 -11.59
N ASP A 112 5.03 -11.39 -10.31
CA ASP A 112 5.81 -10.44 -9.53
C ASP A 112 7.25 -10.30 -10.06
N LEU A 113 7.87 -11.39 -10.54
CA LEU A 113 9.23 -11.34 -11.13
C LEU A 113 9.22 -10.54 -12.45
N GLU A 114 8.24 -10.79 -13.32
CA GLU A 114 8.03 -10.04 -14.56
C GLU A 114 7.80 -8.55 -14.27
N ALA A 115 7.05 -8.22 -13.21
CA ALA A 115 6.80 -6.85 -12.80
C ALA A 115 8.11 -6.13 -12.38
N GLU A 116 8.98 -6.80 -11.62
CA GLU A 116 10.28 -6.25 -11.26
C GLU A 116 11.20 -6.05 -12.49
N ASP A 117 11.11 -6.91 -13.50
CA ASP A 117 11.85 -6.73 -14.74
C ASP A 117 11.29 -5.58 -15.60
N LEU A 118 9.97 -5.37 -15.60
CA LEU A 118 9.35 -4.21 -16.25
C LEU A 118 9.70 -2.90 -15.55
N ARG A 119 9.78 -2.90 -14.21
CA ARG A 119 10.21 -1.76 -13.41
C ARG A 119 11.60 -1.27 -13.81
N LYS A 120 12.55 -2.19 -14.06
CA LYS A 120 13.93 -1.85 -14.49
C LYS A 120 13.99 -1.22 -15.89
N LYS A 121 13.02 -1.49 -16.76
CA LYS A 121 13.00 -0.98 -18.14
C LYS A 121 12.56 0.49 -18.25
N GLY A 122 12.00 1.08 -17.19
CA GLY A 122 11.71 2.52 -17.11
C GLY A 122 10.61 3.04 -18.05
N ARG A 123 9.76 2.15 -18.59
CA ARG A 123 8.71 2.50 -19.56
C ARG A 123 7.36 2.87 -18.93
N PHE A 124 7.22 2.63 -17.63
CA PHE A 124 6.01 2.89 -16.85
C PHE A 124 6.32 3.85 -15.70
N SER A 125 5.34 4.68 -15.34
CA SER A 125 5.32 5.28 -14.01
C SER A 125 5.11 4.17 -12.99
N VAL A 126 5.96 4.11 -11.95
CA VAL A 126 5.93 3.02 -10.97
C VAL A 126 5.26 3.50 -9.69
N LEU A 127 4.25 2.74 -9.27
CA LEU A 127 3.59 2.87 -7.98
C LEU A 127 4.03 1.76 -7.04
#